data_AF-A0AAU9WZH0-F1
#
_entry.id   AF-A0AAU9WZH0-F1
#
_cell.length_a   1.000
_cell.length_b   1.000
_cell.length_c   1.000
_cell.angle_alpha   90.00
_cell.angle_beta   90.00
_cell.angle_gamma   90.00
#
_symmetry.space_group_name_H-M   'P 1'
#
loop_
_entity.id
_entity.type
_entity.pdbx_description
1 polymer ?
#
loop_
_entity_poly.entity_id
_entity_poly.type
_entity_poly.pdbx_seq_one_letter_code
_entity_poly.pdbx_strand_id
1 'polypeptide(L)'
;MFNTVGEVTRSFEYSPKKEALLVQKVKDVCPEFHCHKLLDVGRTHWIQRIDGLEVFLELFEAIVATLETIKATGERSWNADSTKKAVSYYHTIANFDFVITLIVCRAVLVLRCKIKMLKFNS
;
A
#
# COMPACT_ATOMS: atom_id res chain seq x y z
N MET A 1 -9.40 -8.84 3.26
CA MET A 1 -8.81 -7.49 3.27
C MET A 1 -7.50 -7.44 4.07
N PHE A 2 -7.50 -7.49 5.41
CA PHE A 2 -6.26 -7.31 6.19
C PHE A 2 -5.14 -8.32 5.88
N ASN A 3 -5.49 -9.58 5.64
CA ASN A 3 -4.52 -10.60 5.20
C ASN A 3 -3.90 -10.21 3.85
N THR A 4 -4.71 -9.78 2.89
CA THR A 4 -4.27 -9.31 1.57
C THR A 4 -3.34 -8.10 1.69
N VAL A 5 -3.70 -7.11 2.52
CA VAL A 5 -2.85 -5.94 2.79
C VAL A 5 -1.50 -6.40 3.33
N GLY A 6 -1.50 -7.27 4.35
CA GLY A 6 -0.27 -7.80 4.93
C GLY A 6 0.57 -8.66 3.97
N GLU A 7 -0.05 -9.37 3.02
CA GLU A 7 0.67 -10.14 1.99
C GLU A 7 1.30 -9.24 0.94
N VAL A 8 0.55 -8.27 0.42
CA VAL A 8 1.04 -7.29 -0.57
C VAL A 8 2.21 -6.52 0.01
N THR A 9 2.08 -6.01 1.23
CA THR A 9 3.16 -5.29 1.90
C THR A 9 4.41 -6.16 2.08
N ARG A 10 4.28 -7.36 2.66
CA ARG A 10 5.42 -8.27 2.87
C ARG A 10 6.14 -8.60 1.56
N SER A 11 5.41 -8.64 0.44
CA SER A 11 6.01 -8.92 -0.87
C SER A 11 7.02 -7.85 -1.32
N PHE A 12 6.85 -6.60 -0.88
CA PHE A 12 7.80 -5.51 -1.13
C PHE A 12 8.98 -5.57 -0.17
N GLU A 13 8.73 -5.86 1.11
CA GLU A 13 9.77 -5.98 2.15
C GLU A 13 10.78 -7.09 1.83
N TYR A 14 10.32 -8.26 1.38
CA TYR A 14 11.20 -9.37 1.03
C TYR A 14 11.97 -9.18 -0.29
N SER A 15 11.75 -8.09 -1.02
CA SER A 15 12.39 -7.87 -2.32
C SER A 15 12.86 -6.41 -2.48
N PRO A 16 14.16 -6.14 -2.23
CA PRO A 16 14.74 -4.81 -2.36
C PRO A 16 14.50 -4.17 -3.74
N LYS A 17 14.45 -5.00 -4.80
CA LYS A 17 14.15 -4.56 -6.16
C LYS A 17 12.70 -4.06 -6.32
N LYS A 18 11.73 -4.73 -5.71
CA LYS A 18 10.32 -4.30 -5.74
C LYS A 18 10.11 -3.07 -4.86
N GLU A 19 10.80 -3.02 -3.72
CA GLU A 19 10.80 -1.86 -2.85
C GLU A 19 11.35 -0.62 -3.57
N ALA A 20 12.50 -0.73 -4.24
CA ALA A 20 13.07 0.40 -5.01
C ALA A 20 12.10 0.91 -6.09
N LEU A 21 11.40 0.01 -6.79
CA LEU A 21 10.39 0.39 -7.77
C LEU A 21 9.18 1.07 -7.12
N LEU A 22 8.73 0.59 -5.96
CA LEU A 22 7.65 1.23 -5.19
C LEU A 22 8.06 2.63 -4.77
N VAL A 23 9.26 2.81 -4.21
CA VAL A 23 9.79 4.12 -3.82
C VAL A 23 9.86 5.07 -5.01
N GLN A 24 10.26 4.58 -6.19
CA GLN A 24 10.23 5.38 -7.41
C GLN A 24 8.80 5.79 -7.76
N LYS A 25 7.84 4.86 -7.77
CA LYS A 25 6.44 5.15 -8.10
C LYS A 25 5.77 6.09 -7.11
N VAL A 26 6.12 6.00 -5.83
CA VAL A 26 5.68 6.95 -4.81
C VAL A 26 6.15 8.37 -5.14
N LYS A 27 7.42 8.54 -5.55
CA LYS A 27 7.95 9.85 -5.98
C LYS A 27 7.28 10.37 -7.26
N ASP A 28 6.96 9.47 -8.20
CA ASP A 28 6.28 9.82 -9.45
C ASP A 28 4.83 10.30 -9.20
N VAL A 29 4.12 9.68 -8.24
CA VAL A 29 2.71 9.97 -7.93
C VAL A 29 2.56 11.15 -6.96
N CYS A 30 3.48 11.33 -6.02
CA CYS A 30 3.41 12.40 -5.02
C CYS A 30 4.77 13.08 -4.80
N PRO A 31 5.11 14.09 -5.62
CA PRO A 31 6.40 14.79 -5.52
C PRO A 31 6.54 15.71 -4.30
N GLU A 32 5.44 16.14 -3.66
CA GLU A 32 5.45 17.20 -2.63
C GLU A 32 5.35 16.77 -1.16
N PHE A 33 5.18 15.48 -0.82
CA PHE A 33 4.86 15.10 0.57
C PHE A 33 5.83 14.09 1.19
N HIS A 34 6.46 14.43 2.32
CA HIS A 34 6.93 13.62 3.48
C HIS A 34 7.35 12.13 3.28
N CYS A 35 7.72 11.69 2.08
CA CYS A 35 7.84 10.28 1.68
C CYS A 35 8.89 9.50 2.49
N HIS A 36 9.93 10.18 2.97
CA HIS A 36 10.95 9.56 3.80
C HIS A 36 10.39 9.07 5.14
N LYS A 37 9.46 9.80 5.78
CA LYS A 37 8.82 9.34 7.02
C LYS A 37 7.81 8.22 6.76
N LEU A 38 7.08 8.24 5.65
CA LEU A 38 6.07 7.22 5.33
C LEU A 38 6.67 5.85 4.97
N LEU A 39 7.80 5.85 4.27
CA LEU A 39 8.54 4.62 3.97
C LEU A 39 9.23 4.04 5.23
N ASP A 40 9.75 4.92 6.09
CA ASP A 40 10.48 4.54 7.31
C ASP A 40 9.53 4.12 8.46
N VAL A 41 8.43 4.86 8.65
CA VAL A 41 7.31 4.50 9.53
C VAL A 41 6.59 3.27 8.99
N GLY A 42 6.39 3.18 7.67
CA GLY A 42 5.90 1.97 7.02
C GLY A 42 6.72 0.77 7.48
N ARG A 43 8.02 0.72 7.19
CA ARG A 43 8.92 -0.41 7.54
C ARG A 43 8.78 -0.92 8.97
N THR A 44 8.48 -0.06 9.94
CA THR A 44 8.32 -0.44 11.36
C THR A 44 6.86 -0.65 11.80
N HIS A 45 5.86 -0.14 11.06
CA HIS A 45 4.45 -0.11 11.47
C HIS A 45 3.45 -0.77 10.51
N TRP A 46 3.83 -1.27 9.32
CA TRP A 46 2.87 -1.96 8.43
C TRP A 46 2.14 -3.14 9.12
N ILE A 47 2.74 -3.71 10.17
CA ILE A 47 2.23 -4.86 10.91
C ILE A 47 1.25 -4.45 12.04
N GLN A 48 1.24 -3.19 12.47
CA GLN A 48 0.26 -2.68 13.44
C GLN A 48 -1.04 -2.33 12.70
N ARG A 49 -2.05 -3.20 12.80
CA ARG A 49 -3.22 -3.30 11.91
C ARG A 49 -3.90 -1.99 11.46
N ILE A 50 -3.92 -0.94 12.29
CA ILE A 50 -4.55 0.33 11.93
C ILE A 50 -3.54 1.26 11.24
N ASP A 51 -2.36 1.43 11.81
CA ASP A 51 -1.32 2.30 11.26
C ASP A 51 -0.81 1.76 9.90
N GLY A 52 -0.70 0.44 9.77
CA GLY A 52 -0.38 -0.22 8.50
C GLY A 52 -1.47 -0.06 7.44
N LEU A 53 -2.74 0.07 7.84
CA LEU A 53 -3.84 0.34 6.90
C LEU A 53 -3.86 1.82 6.47
N GLU A 54 -3.57 2.75 7.38
CA GLU A 54 -3.41 4.18 7.07
C GLU A 54 -2.30 4.38 6.03
N VAL A 55 -1.12 3.77 6.24
CA VAL A 55 -0.01 3.80 5.27
C VAL A 55 -0.37 3.13 3.94
N PHE A 56 -1.04 1.97 3.97
CA PHE A 56 -1.48 1.30 2.73
C PHE A 56 -2.46 2.15 1.92
N LEU A 57 -3.37 2.87 2.60
CA LEU A 57 -4.32 3.78 1.96
C LEU A 57 -3.61 4.96 1.28
N GLU A 58 -2.63 5.54 1.95
CA GLU A 58 -1.85 6.67 1.40
C GLU A 58 -1.01 6.25 0.19
N LEU A 59 -0.49 5.02 0.20
CA LEU A 59 0.37 4.49 -0.87
C LEU A 59 -0.40 3.71 -1.93
N PHE A 60 -1.72 3.62 -1.86
CA PHE A 60 -2.53 2.70 -2.67
C PHE A 60 -2.29 2.87 -4.18
N GLU A 61 -2.30 4.10 -4.69
CA GLU A 61 -2.06 4.38 -6.11
C GLU A 61 -0.66 3.95 -6.56
N ALA A 62 0.37 4.23 -5.75
CA ALA A 62 1.72 3.81 -6.05
C ALA A 62 1.86 2.28 -6.04
N ILE A 63 1.23 1.59 -5.09
CA ILE A 63 1.20 0.12 -5.01
C ILE A 63 0.56 -0.47 -6.28
N VAL A 64 -0.58 0.07 -6.71
CA VAL A 64 -1.27 -0.37 -7.94
C VAL A 64 -0.35 -0.17 -9.15
N ALA A 65 0.24 1.01 -9.31
CA ALA A 65 1.15 1.32 -10.41
C ALA A 65 2.39 0.41 -10.43
N THR A 66 2.94 0.07 -9.26
CA THR A 66 4.06 -0.88 -9.15
C THR A 66 3.64 -2.28 -9.60
N LEU A 67 2.48 -2.78 -9.16
CA LEU A 67 2.00 -4.10 -9.56
C LEU A 67 1.69 -4.18 -11.06
N GLU A 68 1.13 -3.13 -11.63
CA GLU A 68 0.91 -3.01 -13.08
C GLU A 68 2.24 -3.02 -13.86
N THR A 69 3.25 -2.31 -13.36
CA THR A 69 4.58 -2.28 -13.98
C THR A 69 5.22 -3.67 -13.97
N ILE A 70 5.15 -4.39 -12.84
CA ILE A 70 5.67 -5.77 -12.73
C ILE A 70 4.90 -6.70 -13.69
N LYS A 71 3.57 -6.58 -13.75
CA LYS A 71 2.71 -7.34 -14.67
C LYS A 71 3.08 -7.09 -16.13
N ALA A 72 3.29 -5.83 -16.52
CA ALA A 72 3.55 -5.42 -17.90
C ALA A 72 4.98 -5.76 -18.36
N THR A 73 5.96 -5.70 -17.47
CA THR A 73 7.37 -6.04 -17.79
C THR A 73 7.66 -7.54 -17.75
N GLY A 74 6.81 -8.33 -17.07
CA GLY A 74 6.80 -9.79 -17.15
C GLY A 74 8.15 -10.46 -16.86
N GLU A 75 8.36 -11.63 -17.48
CA GLU A 75 9.57 -12.43 -17.27
C GLU A 75 10.87 -11.78 -17.77
N ARG A 76 10.78 -10.71 -18.56
CA ARG A 76 11.95 -9.98 -19.07
C ARG A 76 12.72 -9.25 -17.96
N SER A 77 12.06 -8.94 -16.85
CA SER A 77 12.67 -8.18 -15.75
C SER A 77 12.35 -8.77 -14.37
N TRP A 78 11.40 -9.69 -14.27
CA TRP A 78 10.94 -10.29 -13.02
C TRP A 78 10.85 -11.81 -13.14
N ASN A 79 11.04 -12.55 -12.06
CA ASN A 79 10.84 -14.00 -12.10
C ASN A 79 9.34 -14.35 -12.21
N ALA A 80 9.05 -15.56 -12.72
CA ALA A 80 7.69 -16.04 -12.93
C ALA A 80 6.81 -15.98 -11.66
N ASP A 81 7.38 -16.32 -10.50
CA ASP A 81 6.69 -16.24 -9.21
C ASP A 81 6.27 -14.80 -8.86
N SER A 82 7.17 -13.83 -9.04
CA SER A 82 6.90 -12.42 -8.78
C SER A 82 5.84 -11.86 -9.72
N THR A 83 5.90 -12.22 -11.00
CA THR A 83 4.90 -11.81 -11.99
C THR A 83 3.54 -12.40 -11.65
N LYS A 84 3.47 -13.71 -11.34
CA LYS A 84 2.23 -14.39 -10.95
C LYS A 84 1.61 -13.81 -9.69
N LYS A 85 2.42 -13.57 -8.65
CA LYS A 85 1.97 -12.92 -7.41
C LYS A 85 1.49 -11.49 -7.67
N ALA A 86 2.22 -10.71 -8.47
CA ALA A 86 1.82 -9.34 -8.80
C ALA A 86 0.47 -9.29 -9.54
N VAL A 87 0.24 -10.21 -10.48
CA VAL A 87 -1.06 -10.36 -11.16
C VAL A 87 -2.16 -10.71 -10.16
N SER A 88 -1.93 -11.68 -9.28
CA SER A 88 -2.91 -12.09 -8.25
C SER A 88 -3.26 -10.94 -7.31
N TYR A 89 -2.24 -10.25 -6.79
CA TYR A 89 -2.42 -9.11 -5.89
C TYR A 89 -3.16 -7.97 -6.57
N TYR A 90 -2.78 -7.62 -7.81
CA TYR A 90 -3.47 -6.59 -8.58
C TYR A 90 -4.96 -6.88 -8.71
N HIS A 91 -5.33 -8.09 -9.13
CA HIS A 91 -6.75 -8.47 -9.26
C HIS A 91 -7.48 -8.44 -7.92
N THR A 92 -6.82 -8.85 -6.85
CA THR A 92 -7.42 -8.87 -5.51
C THR A 92 -7.67 -7.45 -4.99
N ILE A 93 -6.71 -6.54 -5.14
CA ILE A 93 -6.81 -5.17 -4.61
C ILE A 93 -7.61 -4.23 -5.51
N ALA A 94 -7.68 -4.50 -6.82
CA ALA A 94 -8.48 -3.75 -7.77
C ALA A 94 -9.92 -4.26 -7.89
N ASN A 95 -10.27 -5.37 -7.21
CA ASN A 95 -11.64 -5.85 -7.15
C ASN A 95 -12.54 -4.81 -6.46
N PHE A 96 -13.73 -4.61 -7.01
CA PHE A 96 -14.78 -3.74 -6.48
C PHE A 96 -14.98 -3.91 -4.96
N ASP A 97 -15.15 -5.15 -4.48
CA ASP A 97 -15.38 -5.42 -3.06
C ASP A 97 -14.24 -4.91 -2.18
N PHE A 98 -13.00 -5.07 -2.66
CA PHE A 98 -11.81 -4.60 -1.97
C PHE A 98 -11.77 -3.07 -1.96
N VAL A 99 -12.02 -2.43 -3.10
CA VAL A 99 -12.02 -0.96 -3.22
C VAL A 99 -13.11 -0.33 -2.34
N ILE A 100 -14.32 -0.87 -2.33
CA ILE A 100 -15.41 -0.40 -1.45
C ILE A 100 -15.01 -0.56 0.02
N THR A 101 -14.49 -1.73 0.40
CA THR A 101 -14.05 -1.96 1.78
C THR A 101 -12.94 -0.98 2.16
N LEU A 102 -12.00 -0.71 1.25
CA LEU A 102 -10.90 0.22 1.45
C LEU A 102 -11.40 1.67 1.65
N ILE A 103 -12.36 2.12 0.85
CA ILE A 103 -12.99 3.45 0.97
C ILE A 103 -13.75 3.57 2.31
N VAL A 104 -14.52 2.55 2.69
CA VAL A 104 -15.24 2.52 3.98
C VAL A 104 -14.25 2.59 5.15
N CYS A 105 -13.16 1.82 5.09
CA CYS A 105 -12.11 1.89 6.11
C CYS A 105 -11.49 3.29 6.21
N ARG A 106 -11.20 3.95 5.08
CA ARG A 106 -10.71 5.33 5.08
C ARG A 106 -11.67 6.28 5.78
N ALA A 107 -12.97 6.17 5.49
CA ALA A 107 -14.00 7.00 6.13
C ALA A 107 -14.05 6.77 7.66
N VAL A 108 -13.98 5.52 8.11
CA VAL A 108 -13.97 5.16 9.53
C VAL A 108 -12.72 5.69 10.24
N LEU A 109 -11.55 5.62 9.61
CA LEU A 109 -10.30 6.14 10.17
C LEU A 109 -10.34 7.66 10.33
N VAL A 110 -10.87 8.39 9.34
CA VAL A 110 -11.09 9.84 9.45
C VAL A 110 -12.04 10.19 10.59
N LEU A 111 -13.12 9.42 10.77
CA LEU A 111 -14.04 9.60 11.91
C LEU A 111 -13.34 9.35 13.25
N ARG A 112 -12.51 8.30 13.34
CA ARG A 112 -11.70 8.02 14.54
C ARG A 112 -10.80 9.21 14.90
N CYS A 113 -10.11 9.78 13.92
CA CYS A 113 -9.24 10.95 14.14
C CYS A 113 -10.04 12.17 14.63
N LYS A 114 -11.21 12.44 14.05
CA LYS A 114 -12.10 13.52 14.50
C LYS A 114 -12.56 13.35 15.95
N ILE A 115 -12.99 12.15 16.35
CA ILE A 115 -13.41 11.87 17.73
C ILE A 115 -12.25 12.03 18.71
N LYS A 116 -11.04 11.58 18.34
CA LYS A 116 -9.84 11.72 19.18
C LYS A 116 -9.47 13.19 19.39
N MET A 117 -9.59 14.04 18.36
CA MET A 117 -9.35 15.48 18.48
C MET A 117 -10.41 16.19 19.35
N LEU A 118 -11.67 15.77 19.27
CA LEU A 118 -12.74 16.34 20.11
C LEU A 118 -12.54 16.03 21.60
N LYS A 119 -12.02 14.84 21.94
CA LYS A 119 -11.70 14.47 23.33
C LYS A 119 -10.44 15.13 23.90
N PHE A 120 -9.61 15.75 23.06
CA PHE A 120 -8.37 16.41 23.51
C PHE A 120 -8.55 17.93 23.68
N ASN A 121 -9.66 18.48 23.19
CA ASN A 121 -10.03 19.90 23.31
C ASN A 121 -11.16 20.15 24.34
N SER A 122 -11.49 19.14 25.16
CA SER A 122 -12.45 19.21 26.28
C SER A 122 -11.74 18.86 27.58
#